data_AF-A0A0G0N0S6-F1
#
_entry.id   AF-A0A0G0N0S6-F1
#
_cell.length_a   1.000
_cell.length_b   1.000
_cell.length_c   1.000
_cell.angle_alpha   90.00
_cell.angle_beta   90.00
_cell.angle_gamma   90.00
#
_symmetry.space_group_name_H-M   'P 1'
#
loop_
_entity.id
_entity.type
_entity.pdbx_description
1 polymer ?
#
loop_
_entity_poly.entity_id
_entity_poly.type
_entity_poly.pdbx_seq_one_letter_code
_entity_poly.pdbx_strand_id
1 'polypeptide(L)'
;MGIGVDYGRALMIKSGFSGSGINEVVWMGDVVNQASKLCHFGNKSALDCEIMVSKVIYDNLNNHNKSLLSWNSIRDCYHGNIVNMDMDKWKNDNCK
;
A
#
# COMPACT_ATOMS: atom_id res chain seq x y z
N MET A 1 -0.96 4.27 11.39
CA MET A 1 -0.14 3.72 10.29
C MET A 1 -1.06 3.42 9.13
N GLY A 2 -0.61 3.63 7.90
CA GLY A 2 -1.39 3.38 6.68
C GLY A 2 -0.50 2.74 5.62
N ILE A 3 -1.11 1.98 4.71
CA ILE A 3 -0.42 1.28 3.63
C ILE A 3 -1.07 1.72 2.32
N GLY A 4 -0.26 2.26 1.40
CA GLY A 4 -0.70 2.65 0.07
C GLY A 4 -0.15 1.72 -1.00
N VAL A 5 -1.01 1.22 -1.89
CA VAL A 5 -0.62 0.30 -2.96
C VAL A 5 -1.11 0.83 -4.30
N ASP A 6 -0.20 0.97 -5.25
CA ASP A 6 -0.50 1.37 -6.62
C ASP A 6 0.31 0.54 -7.62
N TYR A 7 -0.15 0.49 -8.87
CA TYR A 7 0.50 -0.21 -9.97
C TYR A 7 0.67 0.72 -11.16
N GLY A 8 1.91 0.82 -11.62
CA GLY A 8 2.24 1.67 -12.75
C GLY A 8 3.72 1.59 -13.08
N ARG A 9 4.15 2.43 -14.03
CA ARG A 9 5.55 2.50 -14.44
C ARG A 9 6.35 3.31 -13.42
N ALA A 10 7.50 2.76 -13.02
CA ALA A 10 8.51 3.46 -12.24
C ALA A 10 9.85 3.42 -13.00
N LEU A 11 10.61 4.51 -12.87
CA LEU A 11 11.99 4.61 -13.29
C LEU A 11 12.89 4.31 -12.08
N MET A 12 13.74 3.31 -12.21
CA MET A 12 14.76 2.98 -11.23
C MET A 12 16.07 3.67 -11.61
N ILE A 13 16.65 4.43 -10.69
CA ILE A 13 17.96 5.04 -10.86
C ILE A 13 18.86 4.57 -9.73
N LYS A 14 20.05 4.10 -10.08
CA LYS A 14 21.12 3.87 -9.11
C LYS A 14 21.85 5.20 -8.89
N SER A 15 21.61 5.83 -7.75
CA SER A 15 22.27 7.07 -7.34
C SER A 15 23.46 6.73 -6.44
N GLY A 16 24.61 7.34 -6.71
CA GLY A 16 25.82 7.12 -5.94
C GLY A 16 26.96 8.02 -6.41
N PHE A 17 27.75 8.51 -5.46
CA PHE A 17 28.96 9.27 -5.76
C PHE A 17 30.12 8.29 -5.98
N SER A 18 30.79 8.38 -7.13
CA SER A 18 31.96 7.56 -7.43
C SER A 18 33.08 7.87 -6.45
N GLY A 19 33.26 7.01 -5.44
CA GLY A 19 34.28 7.14 -4.39
C GLY A 19 33.76 7.02 -2.96
N SER A 20 32.45 7.12 -2.72
CA SER A 20 31.88 7.04 -1.35
C SER A 20 31.39 5.64 -0.94
N GLY A 21 31.38 4.66 -1.86
CA GLY A 21 30.82 3.32 -1.63
C GLY A 21 29.29 3.27 -1.54
N ILE A 22 28.60 4.41 -1.53
CA ILE A 22 27.14 4.52 -1.44
C ILE A 22 26.54 4.23 -2.81
N ASN A 23 25.70 3.20 -2.87
CA ASN A 23 24.94 2.79 -4.04
C ASN A 23 23.48 2.63 -3.63
N GLU A 24 22.71 3.71 -3.71
CA GLU A 24 21.28 3.68 -3.38
C GLU A 24 20.43 3.54 -4.64
N VAL A 25 19.36 2.75 -4.53
CA VAL A 25 18.38 2.61 -5.61
C VAL A 25 17.20 3.51 -5.30
N VAL A 26 16.98 4.49 -6.16
CA VAL A 26 15.86 5.42 -6.06
C VAL A 26 14.83 5.07 -7.13
N TRP A 27 13.58 4.95 -6.71
CA TRP A 27 12.44 4.73 -7.61
C TRP A 27 11.68 6.04 -7.77
N MET A 28 11.45 6.45 -9.01
CA MET A 28 10.71 7.66 -9.36
C MET A 28 9.58 7.34 -10.33
N GLY A 29 8.54 8.14 -10.30
CA GLY A 29 7.40 8.01 -11.21
C GLY A 29 6.08 8.21 -10.48
N ASP A 30 5.02 8.37 -11.27
CA ASP A 30 3.68 8.68 -10.75
C ASP A 30 3.18 7.62 -9.77
N VAL A 31 3.56 6.35 -9.97
CA VAL A 31 3.19 5.24 -9.07
C VAL A 31 3.72 5.41 -7.66
N VAL A 32 4.94 5.96 -7.49
CA VAL A 32 5.55 6.20 -6.17
C VAL A 32 4.82 7.35 -5.46
N ASN A 33 4.50 8.41 -6.20
CA ASN A 33 3.75 9.54 -5.66
C ASN A 33 2.31 9.14 -5.27
N GLN A 34 1.63 8.36 -6.11
CA GLN A 34 0.28 7.87 -5.84
C GLN A 34 0.25 6.90 -4.66
N ALA A 35 1.17 5.93 -4.59
CA ALA A 35 1.27 5.04 -3.44
C ALA A 35 1.53 5.81 -2.13
N SER A 36 2.39 6.84 -2.17
CA SER A 36 2.63 7.74 -1.03
C SER A 36 1.37 8.50 -0.61
N LYS A 37 0.62 9.05 -1.58
CA LYS A 37 -0.67 9.73 -1.33
C LYS A 37 -1.71 8.79 -0.70
N LEU A 38 -1.82 7.55 -1.18
CA LEU A 38 -2.73 6.54 -0.63
C LEU A 38 -2.32 6.16 0.80
N CYS A 39 -1.03 5.97 1.05
CA CYS A 39 -0.48 5.71 2.38
C CYS A 39 -0.86 6.83 3.37
N HIS A 40 -0.77 8.08 2.93
CA HIS A 40 -1.15 9.24 3.73
C HIS A 40 -2.65 9.28 4.08
N PHE A 41 -3.52 8.61 3.31
CA PHE A 41 -4.94 8.48 3.64
C PHE A 41 -5.26 7.36 4.61
N GLY A 42 -4.40 6.33 4.68
CA GLY A 42 -4.64 5.16 5.53
C GLY A 42 -4.81 5.54 7.00
N ASN A 43 -5.93 5.11 7.61
CA ASN A 43 -6.31 5.44 8.99
C ASN A 43 -6.35 6.95 9.32
N LYS A 44 -6.52 7.83 8.33
CA LYS A 44 -6.56 9.29 8.55
C LYS A 44 -7.88 9.79 9.13
N SER A 45 -8.96 9.06 8.88
CA SER A 45 -10.32 9.33 9.36
C SER A 45 -10.98 8.04 9.85
N ALA A 46 -12.07 8.15 10.61
CA ALA A 46 -12.87 7.00 11.03
C ALA A 46 -13.49 6.23 9.85
N LEU A 47 -13.64 6.88 8.70
CA LEU A 47 -14.12 6.28 7.45
C LEU A 47 -12.99 5.71 6.59
N ASP A 48 -11.72 5.87 6.98
CA ASP A 48 -10.57 5.40 6.23
C ASP A 48 -10.06 4.09 6.85
N CYS A 49 -9.73 3.09 6.02
CA CYS A 49 -9.11 1.84 6.46
C CYS A 49 -7.57 1.93 6.41
N GLU A 50 -6.89 0.93 6.94
CA GLU A 50 -5.43 0.89 6.98
C GLU A 50 -4.80 0.73 5.59
N ILE A 51 -5.34 -0.19 4.77
CA ILE A 51 -4.84 -0.46 3.43
C ILE A 51 -5.67 0.33 2.44
N MET A 52 -5.00 1.15 1.63
CA MET A 52 -5.55 1.98 0.57
C MET A 52 -4.94 1.55 -0.77
N VAL A 53 -5.76 1.19 -1.74
CA VAL A 53 -5.32 0.67 -3.03
C VAL A 53 -5.92 1.46 -4.19
N SER A 54 -5.13 1.66 -5.23
CA SER A 54 -5.61 2.31 -6.45
C SER A 54 -6.61 1.42 -7.20
N LYS A 55 -7.41 2.06 -8.05
CA LYS A 55 -8.35 1.36 -8.93
C LYS A 55 -7.64 0.36 -9.85
N VAL A 56 -6.45 0.71 -10.36
CA VAL A 56 -5.66 -0.16 -11.22
C VAL A 56 -5.29 -1.45 -10.49
N ILE A 57 -4.86 -1.37 -9.24
CA ILE A 57 -4.62 -2.55 -8.41
C ILE A 57 -5.91 -3.35 -8.25
N TYR A 58 -6.99 -2.70 -7.81
CA TYR A 58 -8.27 -3.37 -7.58
C TYR A 58 -8.73 -4.14 -8.82
N ASP A 59 -8.70 -3.53 -10.00
CA ASP A 59 -9.16 -4.13 -11.25
C ASP A 59 -8.37 -5.42 -11.60
N ASN A 60 -7.07 -5.46 -11.26
CA ASN A 60 -6.18 -6.60 -11.48
C ASN A 60 -6.28 -7.70 -10.40
N LEU A 61 -7.05 -7.50 -9.32
CA LEU A 61 -7.25 -8.52 -8.29
C LEU A 61 -8.26 -9.60 -8.73
N ASN A 62 -8.11 -10.80 -8.17
CA ASN A 62 -9.12 -11.85 -8.27
C ASN A 62 -10.37 -11.51 -7.43
N ASN A 63 -11.47 -12.22 -7.66
CA ASN A 63 -12.75 -11.96 -7.00
C ASN A 63 -12.68 -12.08 -5.48
N HIS A 64 -11.90 -13.04 -4.96
CA HIS A 64 -11.72 -13.21 -3.52
C HIS A 64 -11.09 -11.96 -2.89
N ASN A 65 -9.98 -11.48 -3.44
CA ASN A 65 -9.27 -10.31 -2.93
C ASN A 65 -10.06 -9.01 -3.14
N LYS A 66 -10.83 -8.89 -4.23
CA LYS A 66 -11.75 -7.77 -4.45
C LYS A 66 -12.81 -7.67 -3.36
N SER A 67 -13.29 -8.81 -2.84
CA SER A 67 -14.32 -8.84 -1.80
C SER A 67 -13.83 -8.32 -0.45
N LEU A 68 -12.52 -8.26 -0.25
CA LEU A 68 -11.87 -7.74 0.97
C LEU A 68 -11.77 -6.21 1.00
N LEU A 69 -12.16 -5.54 -0.08
CA LEU A 69 -11.99 -4.10 -0.27
C LEU A 69 -13.33 -3.42 -0.55
N SER A 70 -13.55 -2.25 0.05
CA SER A 70 -14.69 -1.37 -0.21
C SER A 70 -14.28 -0.13 -0.99
N TRP A 71 -15.21 0.46 -1.74
CA TRP A 71 -14.98 1.72 -2.42
C TRP A 71 -15.09 2.90 -1.44
N ASN A 72 -14.10 3.80 -1.48
CA ASN A 72 -14.10 5.05 -0.73
C ASN A 72 -14.26 6.23 -1.69
N SER A 73 -15.48 6.77 -1.78
CA SER A 73 -15.80 7.89 -2.68
C SER A 73 -15.15 9.21 -2.28
N ILE A 74 -14.74 9.39 -1.02
CA ILE A 74 -14.08 10.61 -0.53
C ILE A 74 -12.62 10.65 -1.00
N ARG A 75 -11.97 9.48 -1.05
CA ARG A 75 -10.57 9.33 -1.41
C ARG A 75 -10.35 8.92 -2.86
N ASP A 76 -11.42 8.55 -3.56
CA ASP A 76 -11.41 8.03 -4.94
C ASP A 76 -10.51 6.79 -5.08
N CYS A 77 -10.59 5.89 -4.10
CA CYS A 77 -9.79 4.67 -4.05
C CYS A 77 -10.54 3.52 -3.37
N TYR A 78 -9.97 2.32 -3.44
CA TYR A 78 -10.46 1.17 -2.67
C TYR A 78 -9.66 1.04 -1.38
N HIS A 79 -10.28 0.52 -0.33
CA HIS A 79 -9.63 0.36 0.97
C HIS A 79 -10.15 -0.85 1.75
N GLY A 80 -9.41 -1.30 2.76
CA GLY A 80 -9.87 -2.37 3.64
C GLY A 80 -8.95 -2.63 4.82
N ASN A 81 -9.49 -3.26 5.85
CA ASN A 81 -8.74 -3.76 7.01
C ASN A 81 -8.60 -5.27 6.86
N ILE A 82 -7.54 -5.70 6.15
CA ILE A 82 -7.34 -7.11 5.83
C ILE A 82 -6.50 -7.74 6.95
N VAL A 83 -7.05 -8.76 7.60
CA VAL A 83 -6.38 -9.48 8.69
C VAL A 83 -6.17 -10.92 8.28
N ASN A 84 -4.95 -11.42 8.45
CA ASN A 84 -4.68 -12.84 8.35
C ASN A 84 -5.15 -13.51 9.66
N MET A 85 -6.21 -14.30 9.58
CA MET A 85 -6.82 -14.95 10.74
C MET A 85 -5.90 -15.95 11.44
N ASP A 86 -5.04 -16.67 10.70
CA ASP A 86 -4.10 -17.62 11.29
C ASP A 86 -3.03 -16.89 12.11
N MET A 87 -2.53 -15.77 11.60
CA MET A 87 -1.58 -14.92 12.30
C MET A 87 -2.21 -14.27 13.53
N ASP A 88 -3.44 -13.76 13.41
CA ASP A 88 -4.15 -13.13 14.53
C ASP A 88 -4.43 -14.15 15.65
N LYS A 89 -4.85 -15.37 15.29
CA LYS A 89 -4.99 -16.47 16.23
C LYS A 89 -3.68 -16.82 16.92
N TRP A 90 -2.60 -16.98 16.15
CA TRP A 90 -1.28 -17.27 16.72
C TRP A 90 -0.83 -16.19 17.70
N LYS A 91 -1.04 -14.91 17.36
CA LYS A 91 -0.72 -13.79 18.23
C LYS A 91 -1.52 -13.85 19.53
N ASN A 92 -2.82 -14.09 19.46
CA ASN A 92 -3.68 -14.17 20.66
C ASN A 92 -3.30 -15.34 21.57
N ASP A 93 -2.82 -16.45 21.00
CA ASP A 93 -2.40 -17.63 21.75
C ASP A 93 -1.00 -17.49 22.37
N ASN A 94 -0.08 -16.72 21.75
CA ASN A 94 1.34 -16.66 22.14
C ASN A 94 1.79 -15.32 22.76
N CYS A 95 1.05 -14.23 22.52
CA CYS A 95 1.38 -12.91 23.02
C CYS A 95 0.28 -12.44 24.00
N LYS A 96 0.38 -12.87 25.25
CA LYS A 96 -0.35 -12.29 26.39
C LYS A 96 0.50 -11.28 27.14
#